data_AF-A0A565CIP5-F1
#
_entry.id   AF-A0A565CIP5-F1
#
_cell.length_a   1.000
_cell.length_b   1.000
_cell.length_c   1.000
_cell.angle_alpha   90.00
_cell.angle_beta   90.00
_cell.angle_gamma   90.00
#
_symmetry.space_group_name_H-M   'P 1'
#
loop_
_entity.id
_entity.type
_entity.pdbx_description
1 polymer ?
#
loop_
_entity_poly.entity_id
_entity_poly.type
_entity_poly.pdbx_seq_one_letter_code
_entity_poly.pdbx_strand_id
1 'polypeptide(L)'
;MAVGIRRIIEPPLKEGYYGNAFVKANVAMKAGELSNSPLSSVVKLIKEAKRAAMEKKYVHEQLRDIERSLKVKAMCGGGNGAFMLFTDWRQMGLLDEVDFGYGGSDKSVERD
;
A
#
# COMPACT_ATOMS: atom_id res chain seq x y z
N MET A 1 -3.13 -4.45 -0.21
CA MET A 1 -2.91 -3.04 0.21
C MET A 1 -1.43 -2.73 0.29
N ALA A 2 -1.03 -1.48 0.07
CA ALA A 2 0.38 -1.06 0.16
C ALA A 2 0.80 -0.74 1.60
N VAL A 3 2.01 -1.16 1.98
CA VAL A 3 2.64 -0.85 3.28
C VAL A 3 4.02 -0.29 3.02
N GLY A 4 4.28 0.93 3.48
CA GLY A 4 5.58 1.60 3.29
C GLY A 4 6.70 0.91 4.05
N ILE A 5 7.85 0.72 3.40
CA ILE A 5 9.01 -0.03 3.96
C ILE A 5 10.25 0.83 4.20
N ARG A 6 10.15 2.15 4.00
CA ARG A 6 11.31 3.09 4.10
C ARG A 6 12.11 2.94 5.39
N ARG A 7 11.43 2.73 6.52
CA ARG A 7 12.03 2.61 7.86
C ARG A 7 12.46 1.18 8.23
N ILE A 8 12.10 0.19 7.43
CA ILE A 8 12.27 -1.24 7.74
C ILE A 8 13.51 -1.83 7.04
N ILE A 9 13.83 -1.33 5.85
CA ILE A 9 15.05 -1.69 5.13
C ILE A 9 16.29 -1.21 5.91
N GLU A 10 17.38 -1.97 5.84
CA GLU A 10 18.66 -1.59 6.44
C GLU A 10 19.75 -1.44 5.37
N PRO A 11 20.39 -0.27 5.26
CA PRO A 11 20.07 0.96 6.00
C PRO A 11 18.70 1.56 5.60
N PRO A 12 18.04 2.32 6.49
CA PRO A 12 16.76 2.99 6.15
C PRO A 12 16.89 3.83 4.88
N LEU A 13 15.82 3.83 4.08
CA LEU A 13 15.79 4.62 2.86
C LEU A 13 15.84 6.11 3.21
N LYS A 14 16.77 6.83 2.57
CA LYS A 14 17.00 8.25 2.81
C LYS A 14 15.82 9.08 2.32
N GLU A 15 15.65 10.25 2.95
CA GLU A 15 14.80 11.31 2.43
C GLU A 15 15.25 11.69 1.01
N GLY A 16 14.30 11.90 0.10
CA GLY A 16 14.57 12.11 -1.33
C GLY A 16 14.65 10.84 -2.20
N TYR A 17 14.58 9.62 -1.63
CA TYR A 17 14.40 8.41 -2.44
C TYR A 17 12.99 8.40 -3.07
N TYR A 18 12.93 8.55 -4.40
CA TYR A 18 11.71 8.67 -5.19
C TYR A 18 11.29 7.36 -5.89
N GLY A 19 12.01 6.26 -5.67
CA GLY A 19 11.61 4.94 -6.15
C GLY A 19 10.44 4.35 -5.34
N ASN A 20 9.90 3.22 -5.83
CA ASN A 20 8.88 2.48 -5.09
C ASN A 20 9.42 1.97 -3.76
N ALA A 21 8.78 2.36 -2.66
CA ALA A 21 9.23 2.04 -1.29
C ALA A 21 8.11 1.43 -0.44
N PHE A 22 7.35 0.49 -1.00
CA PHE A 22 6.29 -0.24 -0.32
C PHE A 22 6.24 -1.71 -0.75
N VAL A 23 5.65 -2.56 0.09
CA VAL A 23 5.28 -3.95 -0.25
C VAL A 23 3.77 -4.12 -0.22
N LYS A 24 3.28 -5.20 -0.85
CA LYS A 24 1.87 -5.60 -0.79
C LYS A 24 1.63 -6.43 0.47
N ALA A 25 0.69 -6.02 1.31
CA ALA A 25 0.08 -6.85 2.33
C ALA A 25 -1.31 -7.29 1.87
N ASN A 26 -1.64 -8.57 2.03
CA ASN A 26 -2.90 -9.15 1.55
C ASN A 26 -3.62 -9.87 2.69
N VAL A 27 -4.95 -9.82 2.66
CA VAL A 27 -5.83 -10.64 3.50
C VAL A 27 -6.64 -11.51 2.54
N ALA A 28 -6.58 -12.83 2.73
CA ALA A 28 -7.38 -13.78 1.98
C ALA A 28 -8.51 -14.28 2.88
N MET A 29 -9.75 -14.18 2.40
CA MET A 29 -10.95 -14.59 3.13
C MET A 29 -12.04 -14.97 2.12
N LYS A 30 -12.93 -15.91 2.48
CA LYS A 30 -14.06 -16.24 1.61
C LYS A 30 -15.09 -15.10 1.61
N ALA A 31 -15.78 -14.88 0.49
CA ALA A 31 -16.81 -13.85 0.40
C ALA A 31 -17.92 -14.00 1.47
N GLY A 32 -18.32 -15.25 1.76
CA GLY A 32 -19.28 -15.54 2.83
C GLY A 32 -18.74 -15.20 4.23
N GLU A 33 -17.45 -15.41 4.49
CA GLU A 33 -16.84 -15.02 5.77
C GLU A 33 -16.76 -13.50 5.89
N LEU A 34 -16.41 -12.80 4.81
CA LEU A 34 -16.36 -11.33 4.78
C LEU A 34 -17.73 -10.72 5.09
N SER A 35 -18.79 -11.20 4.44
CA SER A 35 -20.14 -10.65 4.59
C SER A 35 -20.76 -10.91 5.97
N ASN A 36 -20.35 -11.99 6.64
CA ASN A 36 -20.90 -12.40 7.93
C ASN A 36 -20.01 -11.98 9.12
N SER A 37 -18.80 -11.47 8.87
CA SER A 37 -17.90 -11.04 9.91
C SER A 37 -18.20 -9.60 10.35
N PRO A 38 -18.11 -9.30 11.67
CA PRO A 38 -18.15 -7.91 12.10
C PRO A 38 -16.91 -7.17 11.55
N LEU A 39 -17.06 -5.88 11.26
CA LEU A 39 -15.99 -5.02 10.74
C LEU A 39 -14.72 -5.09 11.61
N SER A 40 -14.89 -5.20 12.93
CA SER A 40 -13.77 -5.31 13.89
C SER A 40 -12.89 -6.54 13.62
N SER A 41 -13.45 -7.67 13.21
CA SER A 41 -12.68 -8.87 12.83
C SER A 41 -11.86 -8.63 11.56
N VAL A 42 -12.45 -7.99 10.55
CA VAL A 42 -11.74 -7.63 9.31
C VAL A 42 -10.60 -6.64 9.60
N VAL A 43 -10.85 -5.65 10.47
CA VAL A 43 -9.83 -4.69 10.90
C VAL A 43 -8.67 -5.38 11.63
N LYS A 44 -8.93 -6.41 12.46
CA LYS A 44 -7.88 -7.19 13.10
C LYS A 44 -6.98 -7.88 12.06
N LEU A 45 -7.56 -8.56 11.08
CA LEU A 45 -6.82 -9.20 10.00
C LEU A 45 -5.96 -8.20 9.20
N ILE A 46 -6.53 -7.02 8.90
CA ILE A 46 -5.79 -5.94 8.23
C ILE A 46 -4.58 -5.49 9.07
N LYS A 47 -4.75 -5.31 10.38
CA LYS A 47 -3.66 -4.91 11.29
C LYS A 47 -2.56 -5.98 11.34
N GLU A 48 -2.94 -7.25 11.38
CA GLU A 48 -1.99 -8.37 11.38
C GLU A 48 -1.22 -8.46 10.06
N ALA A 49 -1.91 -8.33 8.92
CA ALA A 49 -1.27 -8.29 7.61
C ALA A 49 -0.28 -7.12 7.48
N LYS A 50 -0.65 -5.93 7.97
CA LYS A 50 0.26 -4.78 8.03
C LYS A 50 1.45 -5.04 8.95
N ARG A 51 1.25 -5.65 10.12
CA ARG A 51 2.32 -6.01 11.06
C ARG A 51 3.33 -6.96 10.45
N ALA A 52 2.87 -8.02 9.80
CA ALA A 52 3.74 -8.96 9.09
C ALA A 52 4.56 -8.25 8.00
N ALA A 53 3.94 -7.32 7.25
CA ALA A 53 4.63 -6.54 6.23
C ALA A 53 5.70 -5.56 6.79
N MET A 54 5.72 -5.33 8.10
CA MET A 54 6.77 -4.54 8.76
C MET A 54 7.99 -5.39 9.16
N GLU A 55 7.94 -6.70 8.99
CA GLU A 55 9.07 -7.58 9.28
C GLU A 55 10.04 -7.66 8.10
N LYS A 56 11.34 -7.52 8.37
CA LYS A 56 12.38 -7.60 7.31
C LYS A 56 12.29 -8.89 6.51
N LYS A 57 12.06 -10.02 7.19
CA LYS A 57 11.95 -11.33 6.54
C LYS A 57 10.84 -11.34 5.48
N TYR A 58 9.68 -10.79 5.82
CA TYR A 58 8.55 -10.65 4.89
C TYR A 58 8.92 -9.82 3.66
N VAL A 59 9.62 -8.69 3.85
CA VAL A 59 10.06 -7.82 2.75
C VAL A 59 11.02 -8.56 1.81
N HIS A 60 11.99 -9.30 2.35
CA HIS A 60 12.92 -10.09 1.54
C HIS A 60 12.22 -11.24 0.80
N GLU A 61 11.23 -11.89 1.41
CA GLU A 61 10.41 -12.92 0.77
C GLU A 61 9.61 -12.35 -0.40
N GLN A 62 8.95 -11.20 -0.21
CA GLN A 62 8.24 -10.50 -1.29
C GLN A 62 9.16 -10.12 -2.45
N LEU A 63 10.37 -9.62 -2.18
CA LEU A 63 11.33 -9.30 -3.22
C LEU A 63 11.72 -10.55 -4.03
N ARG A 64 12.01 -11.66 -3.35
CA ARG A 64 12.31 -12.94 -4.02
C ARG A 64 11.15 -13.44 -4.88
N ASP A 65 9.91 -13.31 -4.40
CA ASP A 65 8.72 -13.73 -5.13
C ASP A 65 8.48 -12.86 -6.37
N ILE A 66 8.71 -11.54 -6.27
CA ILE A 66 8.64 -10.61 -7.40
C ILE A 66 9.71 -10.96 -8.44
N GLU A 67 10.96 -11.14 -8.02
CA GLU A 67 12.07 -11.51 -8.92
C GLU A 67 11.79 -12.84 -9.63
N ARG A 68 11.29 -13.84 -8.90
CA ARG A 68 10.90 -15.13 -9.46
C ARG A 68 9.80 -14.97 -10.51
N SER A 69 8.75 -14.22 -10.18
CA SER A 69 7.59 -14.00 -11.06
C SER A 69 8.00 -13.30 -12.37
N LEU A 70 8.92 -12.34 -12.29
CA LEU A 70 9.49 -11.65 -13.46
C LEU A 70 10.28 -12.61 -14.35
N LYS A 71 11.10 -13.49 -13.76
CA LYS A 71 11.91 -14.48 -14.52
C LYS A 71 11.05 -15.45 -15.32
N VAL A 72 9.94 -15.92 -14.75
CA VAL A 72 9.04 -16.86 -15.43
C VAL A 72 8.04 -16.16 -16.36
N LYS A 73 8.13 -14.83 -16.52
CA LYS A 73 7.15 -14.00 -17.26
C LYS A 73 5.70 -14.32 -16.88
N ALA A 74 5.47 -14.64 -15.61
CA ALA A 74 4.12 -14.90 -15.12
C ALA A 74 3.35 -13.59 -15.23
N MET A 75 2.47 -13.49 -16.23
CA MET A 75 1.48 -12.44 -16.26
C MET A 75 0.59 -12.62 -15.04
N CYS A 76 0.21 -11.50 -14.40
CA CYS A 76 -0.92 -11.50 -13.49
C CYS A 76 -2.15 -11.89 -14.32
N GLY A 77 -2.50 -13.18 -14.31
CA GLY A 77 -3.70 -13.68 -14.97
C GLY A 77 -4.91 -12.94 -14.42
N GLY A 78 -5.78 -12.48 -15.33
CA GLY A 78 -7.00 -11.77 -14.97
C GLY A 78 -7.76 -12.50 -13.87
N GLY A 79 -8.09 -11.79 -12.80
CA GLY A 79 -8.73 -12.36 -11.62
C GLY A 79 -10.19 -12.73 -11.88
N ASN A 80 -10.69 -13.71 -11.13
CA ASN A 80 -12.11 -14.14 -11.11
C ASN A 80 -13.05 -13.12 -10.44
N GLY A 81 -12.78 -11.81 -10.56
CA GLY A 81 -13.50 -10.72 -9.87
C GLY A 81 -13.31 -10.65 -8.35
N ALA A 82 -12.83 -11.71 -7.70
CA ALA A 82 -12.63 -11.80 -6.26
C ALA A 82 -11.29 -11.18 -5.78
N PHE A 83 -10.98 -9.97 -6.23
CA PHE A 83 -9.79 -9.23 -5.80
C PHE A 83 -10.11 -7.74 -5.59
N MET A 84 -9.78 -7.22 -4.41
CA MET A 84 -9.96 -5.82 -4.07
C MET A 84 -8.61 -5.20 -3.67
N LEU A 85 -8.28 -4.06 -4.28
CA LEU A 85 -7.05 -3.32 -4.00
C LEU A 85 -7.36 -1.95 -3.40
N PHE A 86 -6.87 -1.72 -2.18
CA PHE A 86 -6.90 -0.41 -1.54
C PHE A 86 -5.62 0.37 -1.83
N THR A 87 -5.78 1.60 -2.31
CA THR A 87 -4.73 2.61 -2.49
C THR A 87 -5.03 3.81 -1.60
N ASP A 88 -3.99 4.38 -0.97
CA ASP A 88 -4.11 5.53 -0.07
C ASP A 88 -3.23 6.66 -0.59
N TRP A 89 -3.86 7.74 -1.02
CA TRP A 89 -3.20 8.92 -1.60
C TRP A 89 -3.30 10.15 -0.70
N ARG A 90 -3.81 10.00 0.54
CA ARG A 90 -4.03 11.13 1.45
C ARG A 90 -2.74 11.82 1.89
N GLN A 91 -1.60 11.15 1.79
CA GLN A 91 -0.27 11.66 2.18
C GLN A 91 0.57 12.17 0.98
N MET A 92 -0.02 12.38 -0.19
CA MET A 92 0.74 12.85 -1.36
C MET A 92 1.22 14.31 -1.27
N GLY A 93 0.74 15.10 -0.30
CA GLY A 93 1.06 16.53 -0.22
C GLY A 93 0.53 17.37 -1.39
N LEU A 94 -0.32 16.80 -2.27
CA LEU A 94 -0.95 17.55 -3.38
C LEU A 94 -1.90 18.65 -2.89
N LEU A 95 -2.30 18.58 -1.63
CA LEU A 95 -3.11 19.61 -0.98
C LEU A 95 -2.28 20.66 -0.27
N ASP A 96 -0.97 20.46 -0.12
CA ASP A 96 -0.09 21.47 0.45
C ASP A 96 0.07 22.61 -0.56
N GLU A 97 0.23 23.84 -0.07
CA GLU A 97 0.47 24.99 -0.93
C GLU A 97 1.78 24.79 -1.70
N VAL A 98 1.66 24.59 -3.00
CA VAL A 98 2.80 24.59 -3.91
C VAL A 98 2.89 25.99 -4.48
N ASP A 99 3.76 26.80 -3.89
CA ASP A 99 4.03 28.16 -4.36
C ASP A 99 5.19 28.17 -5.36
N PHE A 100 4.88 28.54 -6.60
CA PHE A 100 5.88 28.77 -7.66
C PHE A 100 6.28 30.25 -7.77
N GLY A 101 5.98 31.07 -6.76
CA GLY A 101 6.22 32.52 -6.73
C GLY A 101 4.96 33.35 -7.01
N TYR A 102 3.77 32.76 -6.91
CA TYR A 102 2.47 33.39 -7.22
C TYR A 102 1.49 33.38 -6.03
N GLY A 103 1.93 33.01 -4.82
CA GLY A 103 1.12 33.15 -3.60
C GLY A 103 0.23 31.95 -3.27
N GLY A 104 0.66 30.73 -3.64
CA GLY A 104 0.00 29.48 -3.25
C GLY A 104 -1.27 29.14 -4.03
N SER A 105 -1.80 27.93 -3.82
CA SER A 105 -3.02 27.47 -4.48
C SER A 105 -4.26 28.01 -3.75
N ASP A 106 -5.01 28.90 -4.41
CA ASP A 106 -6.24 29.47 -3.87
C ASP A 106 -7.29 28.36 -3.63
N LYS A 107 -7.73 28.19 -2.39
CA LYS A 107 -8.74 27.20 -1.99
C LYS A 107 -10.06 27.85 -1.63
N SER A 108 -10.59 28.65 -2.54
CA SER A 108 -11.99 29.05 -2.55
C SER A 108 -12.81 28.10 -3.42
N VAL A 109 -13.11 26.91 -2.92
CA VAL A 109 -14.32 26.16 -3.36
C VAL A 109 -15.00 25.62 -2.11
N GLU A 110 -16.18 26.19 -1.88
CA GLU A 110 -17.13 26.03 -0.78
C GLU A 110 -17.31 24.59 -0.26
N ARG A 111 -17.35 24.49 1.07
CA ARG A 111 -18.13 23.45 1.74
C ARG A 111 -19.52 24.03 2.00
N ASP A 112 -20.52 23.54 1.27
CA ASP A 112 -21.91 23.49 1.70
C ASP A 112 -22.34 22.02 1.76
#